data_AF-A0A5M6DFN5-F1
#
_entry.id   AF-A0A5M6DFN5-F1
#
_cell.length_a   1.000
_cell.length_b   1.000
_cell.length_c   1.000
_cell.angle_alpha   90.00
_cell.angle_beta   90.00
_cell.angle_gamma   90.00
#
_symmetry.space_group_name_H-M   'P 1'
#
loop_
_entity.id
_entity.type
_entity.pdbx_description
1 polymer ?
#
loop_
_entity_poly.entity_id
_entity_poly.type
_entity_poly.pdbx_seq_one_letter_code
_entity_poly.pdbx_strand_id
1 'polypeptide(L)'
;MLSITWLAIALGPTSDLLGEEPPPELSLGTAFEPLSDSDAALSSVLILATDDDPYRTLHSNAMKRDDEESVASQELWCHELVTQAYRSALKQRPGIAKSIRFQGLPVGLPQEVTGGEPHGQPSRAITFLCDRDYRLLAFSVGVPDEETLLTMIEDADETRLLQKHWADDPSGFRHALVERAKERVSRVYREALAQANGAWLEEPAEPVAASEQLSWVTSPDQLRQATEPFDSVYFADARLRFGLTGAGDARRLLILEQHPQTRRDWCDSLLPLVAEMDVPALCPTLIAGVWGFPPVCFSPDQSDTVELAERISAELEHSTVVLSVNSGQSSPDLQTPVSTAGQTNLQEAWQRLHDLVQQQRFYSVDLSQLSQLTHHLDLKPINVLGPPVRYVIIPAKNRDPVIVRETELPGRFIALLRRSQ
;
A
#
# COMPACT_ATOMS: atom_id res chain seq x y z
N MET A 1 -27.77 4.65 -59.71
CA MET A 1 -28.54 4.53 -58.45
C MET A 1 -28.70 3.06 -58.15
N LEU A 2 -27.88 2.52 -57.27
CA LEU A 2 -27.86 1.11 -56.89
C LEU A 2 -28.18 1.03 -55.40
N SER A 3 -29.33 0.45 -55.09
CA SER A 3 -29.83 0.22 -53.73
C SER A 3 -29.31 -1.13 -53.28
N ILE A 4 -28.42 -1.15 -52.28
CA ILE A 4 -27.90 -2.38 -51.67
C ILE A 4 -28.81 -2.72 -50.49
N THR A 5 -29.55 -3.81 -50.65
CA THR A 5 -30.36 -4.42 -49.60
C THR A 5 -29.45 -5.36 -48.82
N TRP A 6 -29.20 -5.06 -47.54
CA TRP A 6 -28.44 -5.94 -46.64
C TRP A 6 -29.35 -7.05 -46.12
N LEU A 7 -29.02 -8.29 -46.47
CA LEU A 7 -29.64 -9.50 -45.93
C LEU A 7 -28.99 -9.81 -44.58
N ALA A 8 -29.75 -9.68 -43.50
CA ALA A 8 -29.36 -10.14 -42.17
C ALA A 8 -29.40 -11.68 -42.13
N ILE A 9 -28.24 -12.32 -41.95
CA ILE A 9 -28.17 -13.72 -41.51
C ILE A 9 -28.13 -13.70 -39.99
N ALA A 10 -29.27 -14.03 -39.38
CA ALA A 10 -29.39 -14.35 -37.98
C ALA A 10 -28.67 -15.69 -37.72
N LEU A 11 -27.49 -15.63 -37.10
CA LEU A 11 -26.94 -16.76 -36.35
C LEU A 11 -27.43 -16.57 -34.91
N GLY A 12 -28.47 -17.32 -34.56
CA GLY A 12 -28.93 -17.43 -33.19
C GLY A 12 -27.88 -18.12 -32.30
N PRO A 13 -27.93 -17.90 -30.97
CA PRO A 13 -27.05 -18.56 -30.03
C PRO A 13 -27.43 -20.04 -29.98
N THR A 14 -26.51 -20.92 -30.33
CA THR A 14 -26.59 -22.34 -29.99
C THR A 14 -26.19 -22.48 -28.53
N SER A 15 -27.19 -22.48 -27.65
CA SER A 15 -27.06 -22.90 -26.26
C SER A 15 -26.96 -24.44 -26.15
N ASP A 16 -26.21 -24.87 -25.14
CA ASP A 16 -26.43 -26.07 -24.33
C ASP A 16 -26.20 -27.47 -24.94
N LEU A 17 -24.93 -27.86 -25.15
CA LEU A 17 -24.59 -29.28 -25.31
C LEU A 17 -23.34 -29.80 -24.58
N LEU A 18 -22.72 -29.00 -23.70
CA LEU A 18 -21.83 -29.49 -22.66
C LEU A 18 -22.14 -28.65 -21.42
N GLY A 19 -22.63 -29.28 -20.36
CA GLY A 19 -22.77 -28.63 -19.06
C GLY A 19 -21.38 -28.35 -18.49
N GLU A 20 -20.72 -27.32 -19.00
CA GLU A 20 -19.66 -26.66 -18.24
C GLU A 20 -20.38 -25.94 -17.10
N GLU A 21 -20.14 -26.40 -15.86
CA GLU A 21 -20.49 -25.61 -14.69
C GLU A 21 -19.97 -24.18 -14.90
N PRO A 22 -20.77 -23.14 -14.56
CA PRO A 22 -20.29 -21.78 -14.68
C PRO A 22 -18.95 -21.68 -13.93
N PRO A 23 -17.92 -21.08 -14.54
CA PRO A 23 -16.61 -21.02 -13.92
C PRO A 23 -16.75 -20.36 -12.54
N PRO A 24 -16.09 -20.89 -11.50
CA PRO A 24 -16.29 -20.43 -10.13
C PRO A 24 -16.11 -18.92 -10.08
N GLU A 25 -17.11 -18.23 -9.52
CA GLU A 25 -17.00 -16.81 -9.23
C GLU A 25 -15.95 -16.61 -8.14
N LEU A 26 -15.04 -15.68 -8.39
CA LEU A 26 -14.01 -15.34 -7.43
C LEU A 26 -14.68 -14.50 -6.33
N SER A 27 -14.85 -15.08 -5.15
CA SER A 27 -15.30 -14.33 -3.97
C SER A 27 -14.09 -13.73 -3.27
N LEU A 28 -14.04 -12.39 -3.15
CA LEU A 28 -13.06 -11.72 -2.32
C LEU A 28 -13.54 -11.71 -0.86
N GLY A 29 -12.80 -12.39 0.02
CA GLY A 29 -12.95 -12.20 1.47
C GLY A 29 -12.29 -10.89 1.93
N THR A 30 -12.49 -10.52 3.20
CA THR A 30 -11.75 -9.39 3.78
C THR A 30 -10.30 -9.82 4.04
N ALA A 31 -9.35 -8.93 3.78
CA ALA A 31 -7.95 -9.18 4.07
C ALA A 31 -7.71 -9.48 5.55
N PHE A 32 -6.84 -10.46 5.80
CA PHE A 32 -6.39 -10.87 7.14
C PHE A 32 -7.46 -11.49 8.03
N GLU A 33 -8.63 -11.84 7.49
CA GLU A 33 -9.62 -12.63 8.23
C GLU A 33 -9.03 -13.99 8.65
N PRO A 34 -9.32 -14.48 9.87
CA PRO A 34 -8.88 -15.80 10.29
C PRO A 34 -9.38 -16.88 9.32
N LEU A 35 -8.47 -17.75 8.88
CA LEU A 35 -8.83 -18.91 8.08
C LEU A 35 -9.54 -19.94 8.97
N SER A 36 -10.67 -20.45 8.50
CA SER A 36 -11.50 -21.43 9.22
C SER A 36 -10.96 -22.85 9.11
N ASP A 37 -11.42 -23.78 9.95
CA ASP A 37 -11.07 -25.20 9.82
C ASP A 37 -11.59 -25.81 8.49
N SER A 38 -12.67 -25.27 7.94
CA SER A 38 -13.16 -25.63 6.58
C SER A 38 -12.18 -25.26 5.48
N ASP A 39 -11.23 -24.37 5.75
CA ASP A 39 -10.17 -23.98 4.83
C ASP A 39 -8.96 -24.92 4.89
N ALA A 40 -9.01 -26.06 5.59
CA ALA A 40 -7.86 -26.99 5.76
C ALA A 40 -7.16 -27.40 4.45
N ALA A 41 -7.87 -27.38 3.31
CA ALA A 41 -7.32 -27.68 1.98
C ALA A 41 -6.50 -26.54 1.35
N LEU A 42 -6.62 -25.30 1.88
CA LEU A 42 -5.89 -24.15 1.36
C LEU A 42 -4.39 -24.28 1.63
N SER A 43 -3.60 -24.06 0.59
CA SER A 43 -2.15 -23.89 0.72
C SER A 43 -1.74 -22.44 0.84
N SER A 44 -2.49 -21.53 0.21
CA SER A 44 -2.09 -20.13 0.06
C SER A 44 -3.27 -19.16 0.16
N VAL A 45 -2.98 -17.91 0.50
CA VAL A 45 -3.93 -16.78 0.45
C VAL A 45 -3.36 -15.74 -0.51
N LEU A 46 -4.18 -15.29 -1.48
CA LEU A 46 -3.85 -14.19 -2.37
C LEU A 46 -4.58 -12.93 -1.89
N ILE A 47 -3.81 -11.91 -1.53
CA ILE A 47 -4.32 -10.61 -1.08
C ILE A 47 -4.13 -9.60 -2.20
N LEU A 48 -5.23 -9.00 -2.65
CA LEU A 48 -5.24 -7.93 -3.65
C LEU A 48 -5.39 -6.58 -2.94
N ALA A 49 -4.27 -5.88 -2.75
CA ALA A 49 -4.25 -4.54 -2.21
C ALA A 49 -4.49 -3.51 -3.33
N THR A 50 -5.42 -2.59 -3.13
CA THR A 50 -5.80 -1.57 -4.12
C THR A 50 -5.90 -0.19 -3.49
N ASP A 51 -5.77 0.85 -4.31
CA ASP A 51 -5.98 2.23 -3.88
C ASP A 51 -7.47 2.65 -3.88
N ASP A 52 -8.38 1.68 -3.75
CA ASP A 52 -9.79 1.95 -3.46
C ASP A 52 -9.94 2.57 -2.07
N ASP A 53 -10.95 3.43 -1.93
CA ASP A 53 -11.29 4.07 -0.65
C ASP A 53 -11.73 3.00 0.39
N PRO A 54 -11.01 2.85 1.52
CA PRO A 54 -11.32 1.86 2.55
C PRO A 54 -12.67 2.12 3.25
N TYR A 55 -13.20 3.35 3.20
CA TYR A 55 -14.43 3.77 3.87
C TYR A 55 -15.62 3.87 2.90
N ARG A 56 -15.47 3.45 1.63
CA ARG A 56 -16.50 3.56 0.59
C ARG A 56 -17.87 3.01 1.01
N THR A 57 -17.90 1.92 1.78
CA THR A 57 -19.13 1.32 2.31
C THR A 57 -19.82 2.20 3.35
N LEU A 58 -19.06 2.84 4.26
CA LEU A 58 -19.59 3.82 5.23
C LEU A 58 -20.27 5.01 4.52
N HIS A 59 -19.65 5.52 3.46
CA HIS A 59 -20.21 6.62 2.67
C HIS A 59 -21.51 6.23 1.94
N SER A 60 -21.59 4.99 1.46
CA SER A 60 -22.80 4.48 0.79
C SER A 60 -23.97 4.25 1.74
N ASN A 61 -23.70 3.81 2.98
CA ASN A 61 -24.72 3.57 4.00
C ASN A 61 -25.25 4.85 4.64
N ALA A 62 -24.47 5.94 4.67
CA ALA A 62 -24.95 7.25 5.08
C ALA A 62 -26.01 7.84 4.11
N MET A 63 -25.99 7.43 2.84
CA MET A 63 -26.96 7.84 1.82
C MET A 63 -28.15 6.88 1.65
N LYS A 64 -28.01 5.60 2.02
CA LYS A 64 -29.08 4.60 1.96
C LYS A 64 -29.53 4.22 3.37
N ARG A 65 -30.44 5.03 3.93
CA ARG A 65 -31.00 4.81 5.28
C ARG A 65 -32.17 3.84 5.35
N ASP A 66 -32.62 3.30 4.22
CA ASP A 66 -33.70 2.32 4.14
C ASP A 66 -33.32 1.30 3.07
N ASP A 67 -32.77 0.15 3.46
CA ASP A 67 -32.95 -1.18 2.86
C ASP A 67 -31.82 -2.11 3.33
N GLU A 68 -32.24 -3.24 3.88
CA GLU A 68 -31.54 -4.46 4.32
C GLU A 68 -30.00 -4.49 4.32
N GLU A 69 -29.43 -4.92 5.46
CA GLU A 69 -28.01 -5.29 5.69
C GLU A 69 -27.54 -6.39 4.72
N SER A 70 -27.41 -6.09 3.45
CA SER A 70 -26.47 -6.81 2.59
C SER A 70 -25.11 -6.19 2.86
N VAL A 71 -24.23 -6.94 3.50
CA VAL A 71 -22.80 -6.64 3.52
C VAL A 71 -22.35 -6.65 2.06
N ALA A 72 -22.44 -5.51 1.39
CA ALA A 72 -22.00 -5.37 0.01
C ALA A 72 -20.50 -5.66 0.02
N SER A 73 -20.12 -6.83 -0.49
CA SER A 73 -18.74 -7.18 -0.75
C SER A 73 -18.13 -6.01 -1.54
N GLN A 74 -17.12 -5.34 -0.98
CA GLN A 74 -16.54 -4.18 -1.61
C GLN A 74 -15.85 -4.65 -2.90
N GLU A 75 -16.51 -4.46 -4.04
CA GLU A 75 -15.92 -4.75 -5.35
C GLU A 75 -14.76 -3.79 -5.59
N LEU A 76 -13.54 -4.33 -5.57
CA LEU A 76 -12.33 -3.60 -5.90
C LEU A 76 -12.33 -3.23 -7.38
N TRP A 77 -11.71 -2.11 -7.74
CA TRP A 77 -11.74 -1.58 -9.11
C TRP A 77 -11.21 -2.56 -10.18
N CYS A 78 -10.29 -3.45 -9.82
CA CYS A 78 -9.69 -4.44 -10.71
C CYS A 78 -10.26 -5.87 -10.53
N HIS A 79 -11.35 -6.02 -9.78
CA HIS A 79 -11.94 -7.32 -9.46
C HIS A 79 -12.24 -8.17 -10.71
N GLU A 80 -12.87 -7.59 -11.74
CA GLU A 80 -13.19 -8.30 -12.97
C GLU A 80 -11.95 -8.78 -13.73
N LEU A 81 -10.90 -7.95 -13.78
CA LEU A 81 -9.64 -8.27 -14.46
C LEU A 81 -8.95 -9.46 -13.80
N VAL A 82 -8.87 -9.45 -12.46
CA VAL A 82 -8.29 -10.56 -11.70
C VAL A 82 -9.15 -11.81 -11.80
N THR A 83 -10.47 -11.67 -11.79
CA THR A 83 -11.41 -12.78 -11.99
C THR A 83 -11.22 -13.42 -13.36
N GLN A 84 -11.03 -12.62 -14.41
CA GLN A 84 -10.75 -13.13 -15.75
C GLN A 84 -9.40 -13.86 -15.80
N ALA A 85 -8.34 -13.26 -15.25
CA ALA A 85 -7.01 -13.88 -15.17
C ALA A 85 -7.06 -15.22 -14.42
N TYR A 86 -7.79 -15.26 -13.29
CA TYR A 86 -7.98 -16.48 -12.51
C TYR A 86 -8.75 -17.55 -13.27
N ARG A 87 -9.85 -17.20 -13.94
CA ARG A 87 -10.62 -18.15 -14.76
C ARG A 87 -9.77 -18.76 -15.86
N SER A 88 -8.89 -17.98 -16.49
CA SER A 88 -7.97 -18.51 -17.49
C SER A 88 -6.90 -19.41 -16.86
N ALA A 89 -6.30 -18.99 -15.74
CA ALA A 89 -5.34 -19.79 -14.99
C ALA A 89 -5.93 -21.14 -14.52
N LEU A 90 -7.20 -21.17 -14.12
CA LEU A 90 -7.92 -22.39 -13.75
C LEU A 90 -8.04 -23.39 -14.90
N LYS A 91 -8.19 -22.90 -16.15
CA LYS A 91 -8.22 -23.78 -17.33
C LYS A 91 -6.87 -24.47 -17.55
N GLN A 92 -5.77 -23.79 -17.24
CA GLN A 92 -4.42 -24.34 -17.35
C GLN A 92 -4.07 -25.26 -16.17
N ARG A 93 -4.41 -24.86 -14.94
CA ARG A 93 -4.11 -25.61 -13.71
C ARG A 93 -5.36 -25.71 -12.81
N PRO A 94 -6.26 -26.67 -13.08
CA PRO A 94 -7.52 -26.82 -12.33
C PRO A 94 -7.34 -27.04 -10.82
N GLY A 95 -6.18 -27.56 -10.40
CA GLY A 95 -5.85 -27.79 -8.99
C GLY A 95 -5.79 -26.53 -8.13
N ILE A 96 -5.65 -25.33 -8.73
CA ILE A 96 -5.59 -24.06 -8.00
C ILE A 96 -6.91 -23.74 -7.29
N ALA A 97 -8.04 -24.19 -7.85
CA ALA A 97 -9.38 -23.81 -7.40
C ALA A 97 -9.66 -24.06 -5.90
N LYS A 98 -8.97 -25.04 -5.31
CA LYS A 98 -9.14 -25.45 -3.91
C LYS A 98 -7.96 -25.07 -3.03
N SER A 99 -6.88 -24.53 -3.61
CA SER A 99 -5.62 -24.30 -2.91
C SER A 99 -5.39 -22.83 -2.57
N ILE A 100 -6.11 -21.91 -3.20
CA ILE A 100 -5.95 -20.46 -3.01
C ILE A 100 -7.27 -19.82 -2.60
N ARG A 101 -7.21 -19.03 -1.53
CA ARG A 101 -8.28 -18.11 -1.14
C ARG A 101 -7.92 -16.69 -1.55
N PHE A 102 -8.90 -15.95 -2.05
CA PHE A 102 -8.73 -14.58 -2.47
C PHE A 102 -9.29 -13.62 -1.41
N GLN A 103 -8.53 -12.56 -1.13
CA GLN A 103 -8.92 -11.51 -0.21
C GLN A 103 -8.65 -10.14 -0.82
N GLY A 104 -9.54 -9.18 -0.53
CA GLY A 104 -9.42 -7.79 -0.95
C GLY A 104 -8.93 -6.89 0.19
N LEU A 105 -8.01 -5.97 -0.13
CA LEU A 105 -7.49 -4.97 0.80
C LEU A 105 -7.62 -3.57 0.16
N PRO A 106 -8.74 -2.87 0.32
CA PRO A 106 -8.86 -1.47 -0.09
C PRO A 106 -8.09 -0.59 0.89
N VAL A 107 -7.07 0.12 0.41
CA VAL A 107 -6.14 0.88 1.24
C VAL A 107 -5.70 2.22 0.63
N GLY A 108 -6.54 2.75 -0.26
CA GLY A 108 -6.36 4.04 -0.90
C GLY A 108 -6.62 5.22 0.03
N LEU A 109 -6.41 6.43 -0.51
CA LEU A 109 -6.68 7.66 0.21
C LEU A 109 -8.17 8.02 0.13
N PRO A 110 -8.89 8.09 1.27
CA PRO A 110 -10.29 8.49 1.30
C PRO A 110 -10.49 9.99 1.08
N GLN A 111 -11.73 10.40 0.81
CA GLN A 111 -12.07 11.78 0.45
C GLN A 111 -11.69 12.81 1.52
N GLU A 112 -11.73 12.41 2.79
CA GLU A 112 -11.34 13.20 3.95
C GLU A 112 -9.88 13.69 3.88
N VAL A 113 -9.00 12.92 3.24
CA VAL A 113 -7.57 13.24 3.12
C VAL A 113 -7.14 13.61 1.70
N THR A 114 -8.06 13.65 0.73
CA THR A 114 -7.80 14.11 -0.65
C THR A 114 -8.35 15.51 -0.93
N GLY A 115 -8.79 16.25 0.10
CA GLY A 115 -9.42 17.55 -0.07
C GLY A 115 -10.84 17.47 -0.63
N GLY A 116 -11.53 16.34 -0.45
CA GLY A 116 -12.92 16.13 -0.88
C GLY A 116 -13.06 15.71 -2.35
N GLU A 117 -11.94 15.55 -3.06
CA GLU A 117 -11.94 15.10 -4.44
C GLU A 117 -11.85 13.58 -4.52
N PRO A 118 -12.62 12.92 -5.41
CA PRO A 118 -12.38 11.51 -5.71
C PRO A 118 -10.94 11.36 -6.21
N HIS A 119 -10.27 10.26 -5.83
CA HIS A 119 -8.86 10.04 -6.13
C HIS A 119 -8.56 10.25 -7.63
N GLY A 120 -7.96 11.40 -7.98
CA GLY A 120 -7.71 11.81 -9.37
C GLY A 120 -6.46 11.19 -9.99
N GLN A 121 -5.79 10.27 -9.29
CA GLN A 121 -4.62 9.56 -9.78
C GLN A 121 -5.03 8.24 -10.46
N PRO A 122 -4.21 7.70 -11.36
CA PRO A 122 -4.42 6.36 -11.90
C PRO A 122 -4.48 5.34 -10.78
N SER A 123 -5.44 4.41 -10.87
CA SER A 123 -5.60 3.31 -9.91
C SER A 123 -4.36 2.44 -9.83
N ARG A 124 -4.15 1.81 -8.68
CA ARG A 124 -2.97 0.98 -8.38
C ARG A 124 -3.39 -0.30 -7.67
N ALA A 125 -2.54 -1.30 -7.82
CA ALA A 125 -2.70 -2.58 -7.15
C ALA A 125 -1.33 -3.17 -6.77
N ILE A 126 -1.30 -3.91 -5.67
CA ILE A 126 -0.21 -4.81 -5.30
C ILE A 126 -0.85 -6.14 -4.92
N THR A 127 -0.36 -7.22 -5.50
CA THR A 127 -0.84 -8.56 -5.21
C THR A 127 0.19 -9.30 -4.36
N PHE A 128 -0.22 -9.79 -3.21
CA PHE A 128 0.58 -10.63 -2.33
C PHE A 128 0.07 -12.06 -2.41
N LEU A 129 0.98 -13.03 -2.48
CA LEU A 129 0.67 -14.44 -2.32
C LEU A 129 1.39 -14.94 -1.07
N CYS A 130 0.59 -15.43 -0.13
CA CYS A 130 1.01 -15.74 1.23
C CYS A 130 0.72 -17.21 1.55
N ASP A 131 1.34 -17.73 2.59
CA ASP A 131 0.89 -18.96 3.22
C ASP A 131 -0.38 -18.73 4.07
N ARG A 132 -0.75 -19.74 4.88
CA ARG A 132 -1.93 -19.69 5.76
C ARG A 132 -1.76 -18.75 6.95
N ASP A 133 -0.51 -18.48 7.33
CA ASP A 133 -0.15 -17.64 8.47
C ASP A 133 0.21 -16.21 8.01
N TYR A 134 -0.20 -15.85 6.79
CA TYR A 134 0.06 -14.55 6.15
C TYR A 134 1.54 -14.21 5.99
N ARG A 135 2.41 -15.23 5.88
CA ARG A 135 3.82 -15.03 5.53
C ARG A 135 3.99 -14.93 4.03
N LEU A 136 4.78 -13.96 3.58
CA LEU A 136 4.94 -13.68 2.16
C LEU A 136 5.70 -14.80 1.42
N LEU A 137 5.14 -15.27 0.30
CA LEU A 137 5.78 -16.28 -0.56
C LEU A 137 6.18 -15.72 -1.94
N ALA A 138 5.35 -14.83 -2.50
CA ALA A 138 5.59 -14.10 -3.75
C ALA A 138 4.72 -12.83 -3.77
N PHE A 139 5.11 -11.82 -4.55
CA PHE A 139 4.28 -10.64 -4.77
C PHE A 139 4.55 -10.01 -6.14
N SER A 140 3.60 -9.18 -6.59
CA SER A 140 3.70 -8.41 -7.81
C SER A 140 3.07 -7.03 -7.62
N VAL A 141 3.61 -6.03 -8.30
CA VAL A 141 3.00 -4.69 -8.37
C VAL A 141 2.29 -4.56 -9.72
N GLY A 142 1.02 -4.17 -9.67
CA GLY A 142 0.12 -4.14 -10.81
C GLY A 142 -1.00 -5.18 -10.67
N VAL A 143 -1.91 -5.19 -11.64
CA VAL A 143 -3.01 -6.17 -11.71
C VAL A 143 -2.48 -7.43 -12.41
N PRO A 144 -2.43 -8.59 -11.76
CA PRO A 144 -1.86 -9.80 -12.35
C PRO A 144 -2.74 -10.26 -13.53
N ASP A 145 -2.10 -10.49 -14.67
CA ASP A 145 -2.69 -11.24 -15.78
C ASP A 145 -2.56 -12.75 -15.53
N GLU A 146 -3.05 -13.57 -16.47
CA GLU A 146 -3.00 -15.03 -16.36
C GLU A 146 -1.57 -15.57 -16.17
N GLU A 147 -0.62 -15.10 -16.97
CA GLU A 147 0.78 -15.54 -16.93
C GLU A 147 1.44 -15.13 -15.59
N THR A 148 1.22 -13.89 -15.17
CA THR A 148 1.73 -13.37 -13.90
C THR A 148 1.15 -14.16 -12.73
N LEU A 149 -0.16 -14.44 -12.73
CA LEU A 149 -0.82 -15.18 -11.66
C LEU A 149 -0.25 -16.61 -11.56
N LEU A 150 -0.11 -17.32 -12.68
CA LEU A 150 0.48 -18.66 -12.70
C LEU A 150 1.93 -18.65 -12.21
N THR A 151 2.73 -17.68 -12.68
CA THR A 151 4.13 -17.52 -12.25
C THR A 151 4.22 -17.26 -10.75
N MET A 152 3.38 -16.38 -10.20
CA MET A 152 3.34 -16.11 -8.76
C MET A 152 3.02 -17.37 -7.95
N ILE A 153 2.10 -18.20 -8.44
CA ILE A 153 1.72 -19.46 -7.76
C ILE A 153 2.88 -20.45 -7.79
N GLU A 154 3.54 -20.60 -8.93
CA GLU A 154 4.73 -21.46 -9.05
C GLU A 154 5.87 -20.97 -8.15
N ASP A 155 6.10 -19.66 -8.12
CA ASP A 155 7.11 -19.04 -7.27
C ASP A 155 6.82 -19.24 -5.79
N ALA A 156 5.55 -19.15 -5.39
CA ALA A 156 5.15 -19.41 -4.02
C ALA A 156 5.29 -20.88 -3.62
N ASP A 157 4.96 -21.81 -4.53
CA ASP A 157 5.18 -23.24 -4.32
C ASP A 157 6.68 -23.54 -4.18
N GLU A 158 7.53 -22.93 -5.01
CA GLU A 158 8.99 -23.03 -4.93
C GLU A 158 9.53 -22.45 -3.61
N THR A 159 9.12 -21.23 -3.24
CA THR A 159 9.53 -20.58 -1.97
C THR A 159 9.17 -21.49 -0.78
N ARG A 160 7.98 -22.09 -0.78
CA ARG A 160 7.57 -23.05 0.27
C ARG A 160 8.40 -24.33 0.27
N LEU A 161 8.83 -24.83 -0.89
CA LEU A 161 9.74 -25.98 -0.98
C LEU A 161 11.13 -25.64 -0.45
N LEU A 162 11.65 -24.46 -0.78
CA LEU A 162 12.93 -23.96 -0.27
C LEU A 162 12.87 -23.78 1.25
N GLN A 163 11.79 -23.20 1.78
CA GLN A 163 11.57 -23.06 3.21
C GLN A 163 11.62 -24.41 3.93
N LYS A 164 10.94 -25.44 3.39
CA LYS A 164 10.99 -26.79 3.96
C LYS A 164 12.37 -27.43 3.89
N HIS A 165 13.12 -27.16 2.81
CA HIS A 165 14.46 -27.70 2.62
C HIS A 165 15.48 -27.08 3.57
N TRP A 166 15.35 -25.77 3.82
CA TRP A 166 16.25 -24.95 4.62
C TRP A 166 15.64 -24.55 5.97
N ALA A 167 14.76 -25.39 6.53
CA ALA A 167 14.01 -25.07 7.76
C ALA A 167 14.92 -24.73 8.95
N ASP A 168 16.11 -25.33 9.01
CA ASP A 168 17.11 -25.12 10.08
C ASP A 168 18.23 -24.13 9.67
N ASP A 169 18.21 -23.56 8.47
CA ASP A 169 19.26 -22.67 7.94
C ASP A 169 18.67 -21.50 7.13
N PRO A 170 18.26 -20.41 7.83
CA PRO A 170 17.74 -19.20 7.20
C PRO A 170 18.70 -18.55 6.20
N SER A 171 20.01 -18.67 6.42
CA SER A 171 21.03 -18.12 5.52
C SER A 171 21.08 -18.89 4.21
N GLY A 172 21.00 -20.22 4.26
CA GLY A 172 20.87 -21.09 3.09
C GLY A 172 19.58 -20.83 2.30
N PHE A 173 18.45 -20.66 2.99
CA PHE A 173 17.18 -20.26 2.37
C PHE A 173 17.31 -18.95 1.60
N ARG A 174 17.82 -17.91 2.25
CA ARG A 174 18.01 -16.58 1.62
C ARG A 174 18.96 -16.66 0.45
N HIS A 175 20.07 -17.39 0.57
CA HIS A 175 21.02 -17.57 -0.53
C HIS A 175 20.36 -18.23 -1.74
N ALA A 176 19.54 -19.26 -1.54
CA ALA A 176 18.80 -19.90 -2.62
C ALA A 176 17.84 -18.92 -3.33
N LEU A 177 17.13 -18.08 -2.57
CA LEU A 177 16.27 -17.03 -3.14
C LEU A 177 17.08 -15.98 -3.93
N VAL A 178 18.25 -15.58 -3.44
CA VAL A 178 19.15 -14.64 -4.13
C VAL A 178 19.65 -15.23 -5.44
N GLU A 179 20.11 -16.48 -5.45
CA GLU A 179 20.57 -17.14 -6.68
C GLU A 179 19.43 -17.25 -7.71
N ARG A 180 18.22 -17.62 -7.27
CA ARG A 180 17.03 -17.61 -8.12
C ARG A 180 16.76 -16.22 -8.71
N ALA A 181 16.79 -15.17 -7.89
CA ALA A 181 16.57 -13.81 -8.36
C ALA A 181 17.62 -13.40 -9.41
N LYS A 182 18.89 -13.77 -9.23
CA LYS A 182 19.97 -13.48 -10.19
C LYS A 182 19.72 -14.09 -11.57
N GLU A 183 19.07 -15.25 -11.65
CA GLU A 183 18.75 -15.90 -12.92
C GLU A 183 17.65 -15.17 -13.70
N ARG A 184 16.74 -14.49 -13.00
CA ARG A 184 15.54 -13.89 -13.56
C ARG A 184 15.70 -12.41 -13.91
N VAL A 185 16.49 -11.68 -13.15
CA VAL A 185 16.63 -10.22 -13.32
C VAL A 185 17.76 -9.85 -14.28
N SER A 186 17.61 -8.67 -14.88
CA SER A 186 18.64 -8.11 -15.77
C SER A 186 19.97 -7.82 -15.05
N ARG A 187 21.06 -7.65 -15.81
CA ARG A 187 22.42 -7.47 -15.26
C ARG A 187 22.50 -6.34 -14.22
N VAL A 188 21.82 -5.22 -14.46
CA VAL A 188 21.86 -4.05 -13.57
C VAL A 188 21.20 -4.37 -12.22
N TYR A 189 20.08 -5.10 -12.23
CA TYR A 189 19.44 -5.56 -11.01
C TYR A 189 20.27 -6.62 -10.28
N ARG A 190 21.03 -7.47 -10.98
CA ARG A 190 21.97 -8.41 -10.33
C ARG A 190 23.10 -7.68 -9.60
N GLU A 191 23.61 -6.60 -10.18
CA GLU A 191 24.63 -5.77 -9.55
C GLU A 191 24.08 -5.08 -8.29
N ALA A 192 22.86 -4.53 -8.37
CA ALA A 192 22.18 -3.97 -7.21
C ALA A 192 21.93 -5.05 -6.14
N LEU A 193 21.44 -6.22 -6.52
CA LEU A 193 21.21 -7.35 -5.62
C LEU A 193 22.52 -7.82 -4.97
N ALA A 194 23.64 -7.82 -5.68
CA ALA A 194 24.94 -8.18 -5.12
C ALA A 194 25.47 -7.14 -4.12
N GLN A 195 25.32 -5.85 -4.41
CA GLN A 195 25.69 -4.76 -3.49
C GLN A 195 24.86 -4.83 -2.21
N ALA A 196 23.57 -5.02 -2.39
CA ALA A 196 22.62 -5.03 -1.31
C ALA A 196 22.83 -6.29 -0.46
N ASN A 197 22.95 -7.47 -1.08
CA ASN A 197 23.31 -8.71 -0.38
C ASN A 197 24.69 -8.64 0.32
N GLY A 198 25.68 -7.95 -0.26
CA GLY A 198 26.99 -7.75 0.36
C GLY A 198 26.94 -6.85 1.60
N ALA A 199 26.13 -5.79 1.57
CA ALA A 199 25.89 -4.92 2.72
C ALA A 199 25.02 -5.60 3.80
N TRP A 200 24.25 -6.63 3.43
CA TRP A 200 23.33 -7.34 4.34
C TRP A 200 23.82 -8.69 4.85
N LEU A 201 24.98 -9.16 4.38
CA LEU A 201 25.68 -10.36 4.85
C LEU A 201 26.83 -10.03 5.83
N GLU A 202 27.06 -8.76 6.15
CA GLU A 202 27.89 -8.42 7.30
C GLU A 202 27.14 -8.88 8.56
N GLU A 203 27.63 -9.97 9.16
CA GLU A 203 27.08 -10.54 10.39
C GLU A 203 26.93 -9.44 11.45
N PRO A 204 25.78 -9.31 12.12
CA PRO A 204 25.76 -8.54 13.36
C PRO A 204 26.81 -9.13 14.29
N ALA A 205 27.63 -8.27 14.88
CA ALA A 205 28.75 -8.66 15.75
C ALA A 205 28.34 -9.47 17.00
N GLU A 206 27.04 -9.67 17.23
CA GLU A 206 26.50 -10.47 18.31
C GLU A 206 25.55 -11.57 17.79
N PRO A 207 25.62 -12.78 18.36
CA PRO A 207 24.75 -13.90 17.98
C PRO A 207 23.31 -13.62 18.44
N VAL A 208 22.51 -13.11 17.52
CA VAL A 208 21.05 -13.01 17.65
C VAL A 208 20.46 -14.43 17.64
N ALA A 209 19.50 -14.73 18.52
CA ALA A 209 18.91 -16.06 18.63
C ALA A 209 18.32 -16.52 17.28
N ALA A 210 18.38 -17.82 16.98
CA ALA A 210 17.93 -18.39 15.69
C ALA A 210 16.46 -18.05 15.32
N SER A 211 15.62 -17.72 16.29
CA SER A 211 14.23 -17.28 16.09
C SER A 211 14.10 -15.82 15.64
N GLU A 212 15.13 -14.99 15.81
CA GLU A 212 15.16 -13.56 15.46
C GLU A 212 15.95 -13.30 14.16
N GLN A 213 16.69 -14.29 13.65
CA GLN A 213 17.46 -14.19 12.41
C GLN A 213 16.59 -14.12 11.13
N LEU A 214 15.36 -14.64 11.17
CA LEU A 214 14.41 -14.58 10.05
C LEU A 214 13.68 -13.22 9.95
N SER A 215 13.80 -12.34 10.94
CA SER A 215 13.18 -11.01 10.96
C SER A 215 14.21 -9.88 10.89
N TRP A 216 15.28 -10.03 10.11
CA TRP A 216 16.38 -9.06 10.08
C TRP A 216 15.97 -7.65 9.58
N VAL A 217 14.80 -7.53 8.94
CA VAL A 217 14.09 -6.27 8.75
C VAL A 217 13.05 -6.13 9.87
N THR A 218 13.51 -5.71 11.04
CA THR A 218 12.65 -5.49 12.22
C THR A 218 11.89 -4.17 12.18
N SER A 219 12.29 -3.24 11.31
CA SER A 219 11.67 -1.91 11.21
C SER A 219 11.36 -1.48 9.77
N PRO A 220 10.29 -0.68 9.56
CA PRO A 220 9.99 -0.03 8.28
C PRO A 220 11.16 0.77 7.70
N ASP A 221 11.98 1.39 8.55
CA ASP A 221 13.15 2.16 8.13
C ASP A 221 14.25 1.27 7.53
N GLN A 222 14.48 0.09 8.10
CA GLN A 222 15.42 -0.90 7.56
C GLN A 222 14.94 -1.42 6.21
N LEU A 223 13.63 -1.65 6.05
CA LEU A 223 13.09 -2.09 4.76
C LEU A 223 13.25 -1.02 3.69
N ARG A 224 12.97 0.25 4.03
CA ARG A 224 13.13 1.37 3.10
C ARG A 224 14.58 1.54 2.65
N GLN A 225 15.54 1.42 3.58
CA GLN A 225 16.97 1.42 3.24
C GLN A 225 17.32 0.23 2.35
N ALA A 226 16.69 -0.92 2.57
CA ALA A 226 16.91 -2.10 1.77
C ALA A 226 16.33 -1.99 0.35
N THR A 227 15.24 -1.24 0.15
CA THR A 227 14.61 -1.06 -1.17
C THR A 227 15.25 0.03 -2.02
N GLU A 228 15.91 1.03 -1.40
CA GLU A 228 16.50 2.20 -2.06
C GLU A 228 17.40 1.88 -3.28
N PRO A 229 18.28 0.86 -3.24
CA PRO A 229 19.08 0.48 -4.40
C PRO A 229 18.21 0.03 -5.58
N PHE A 230 17.15 -0.73 -5.32
CA PHE A 230 16.26 -1.23 -6.36
C PHE A 230 15.35 -0.13 -6.92
N ASP A 231 14.90 0.79 -6.08
CA ASP A 231 14.11 1.95 -6.51
C ASP A 231 14.90 2.81 -7.49
N SER A 232 16.17 3.06 -7.19
CA SER A 232 17.06 3.84 -8.06
C SER A 232 17.24 3.18 -9.44
N VAL A 233 17.47 1.86 -9.45
CA VAL A 233 17.58 1.08 -10.70
C VAL A 233 16.26 1.09 -11.46
N TYR A 234 15.14 0.87 -10.77
CA TYR A 234 13.81 0.87 -11.36
C TYR A 234 13.48 2.19 -12.04
N PHE A 235 13.68 3.33 -11.37
CA PHE A 235 13.37 4.62 -11.98
C PHE A 235 14.28 4.93 -13.18
N ALA A 236 15.55 4.53 -13.13
CA ALA A 236 16.45 4.67 -14.28
C ALA A 236 16.00 3.81 -15.46
N ASP A 237 15.66 2.55 -15.20
CA ASP A 237 15.18 1.60 -16.20
C ASP A 237 13.82 2.00 -16.78
N ALA A 238 12.84 2.40 -15.96
CA ALA A 238 11.55 2.89 -16.42
C ALA A 238 11.67 4.15 -17.30
N ARG A 239 12.59 5.07 -16.97
CA ARG A 239 12.89 6.23 -17.82
C ARG A 239 13.41 5.82 -19.19
N LEU A 240 14.28 4.82 -19.25
CA LEU A 240 14.84 4.31 -20.51
C LEU A 240 13.80 3.51 -21.32
N ARG A 241 13.11 2.55 -20.69
CA ARG A 241 12.11 1.67 -21.35
C ARG A 241 10.92 2.46 -21.89
N PHE A 242 10.43 3.44 -21.15
CA PHE A 242 9.17 4.15 -21.47
C PHE A 242 9.37 5.59 -21.94
N GLY A 243 10.62 6.08 -21.99
CA GLY A 243 10.94 7.44 -22.42
C GLY A 243 10.38 8.50 -21.47
N LEU A 244 10.55 8.30 -20.16
CA LEU A 244 10.13 9.26 -19.13
C LEU A 244 11.25 10.28 -18.92
N THR A 245 10.90 11.56 -18.99
CA THR A 245 11.86 12.67 -19.11
C THR A 245 11.91 13.55 -17.86
N GLY A 246 10.86 13.57 -17.02
CA GLY A 246 10.86 14.36 -15.80
C GLY A 246 9.62 14.18 -14.92
N ALA A 247 9.45 15.07 -13.94
CA ALA A 247 8.36 15.00 -12.95
C ALA A 247 6.94 15.06 -13.57
N GLY A 248 6.79 15.67 -14.75
CA GLY A 248 5.53 15.69 -15.50
C GLY A 248 5.07 14.31 -15.97
N ASP A 249 5.98 13.33 -16.06
CA ASP A 249 5.68 11.97 -16.48
C ASP A 249 5.22 11.05 -15.34
N ALA A 250 5.15 11.57 -14.10
CA ALA A 250 4.75 10.78 -12.93
C ALA A 250 3.39 10.08 -13.15
N ARG A 251 2.40 10.79 -13.70
CA ARG A 251 1.08 10.21 -14.01
C ARG A 251 1.17 9.08 -15.04
N ARG A 252 2.05 9.20 -16.03
CA ARG A 252 2.25 8.16 -17.05
C ARG A 252 2.92 6.92 -16.44
N LEU A 253 3.88 7.12 -15.54
CA LEU A 253 4.50 6.02 -14.80
C LEU A 253 3.46 5.25 -13.97
N LEU A 254 2.59 5.95 -13.25
CA LEU A 254 1.52 5.32 -12.46
C LEU A 254 0.57 4.46 -13.33
N ILE A 255 0.25 4.91 -14.55
CA ILE A 255 -0.55 4.10 -15.51
C ILE A 255 0.22 2.86 -15.94
N LEU A 256 1.51 2.99 -16.23
CA LEU A 256 2.34 1.85 -16.62
C LEU A 256 2.48 0.82 -15.49
N GLU A 257 2.56 1.27 -14.24
CA GLU A 257 2.63 0.43 -13.04
C GLU A 257 1.37 -0.38 -12.76
N GLN A 258 0.26 -0.10 -13.45
CA GLN A 258 -0.90 -1.00 -13.44
C GLN A 258 -0.58 -2.35 -14.10
N HIS A 259 0.38 -2.38 -15.03
CA HIS A 259 0.81 -3.59 -15.71
C HIS A 259 1.88 -4.32 -14.89
N PRO A 260 1.70 -5.63 -14.61
CA PRO A 260 2.55 -6.38 -13.68
C PRO A 260 4.02 -6.50 -14.13
N GLN A 261 4.26 -6.47 -15.44
CA GLN A 261 5.62 -6.50 -16.01
C GLN A 261 6.43 -5.23 -15.76
N THR A 262 5.81 -4.10 -15.39
CA THR A 262 6.51 -2.83 -15.24
C THR A 262 7.52 -2.89 -14.09
N ARG A 263 7.15 -3.47 -12.95
CA ARG A 263 7.99 -3.61 -11.76
C ARG A 263 8.49 -5.04 -11.49
N ARG A 264 8.38 -5.95 -12.47
CA ARG A 264 8.76 -7.37 -12.29
C ARG A 264 10.18 -7.57 -11.76
N ASP A 265 11.21 -7.00 -12.42
CA ASP A 265 12.60 -7.10 -11.97
C ASP A 265 12.80 -6.53 -10.55
N TRP A 266 12.04 -5.49 -10.20
CA TRP A 266 12.06 -4.90 -8.86
C TRP A 266 11.46 -5.84 -7.82
N CYS A 267 10.30 -6.45 -8.10
CA CYS A 267 9.69 -7.46 -7.24
C CYS A 267 10.61 -8.68 -7.06
N ASP A 268 11.16 -9.21 -8.15
CA ASP A 268 12.04 -10.38 -8.15
C ASP A 268 13.35 -10.11 -7.37
N SER A 269 13.87 -8.88 -7.43
CA SER A 269 15.07 -8.48 -6.68
C SER A 269 14.81 -8.26 -5.19
N LEU A 270 13.60 -7.82 -4.84
CA LEU A 270 13.21 -7.53 -3.46
C LEU A 270 12.73 -8.79 -2.70
N LEU A 271 12.14 -9.76 -3.40
CA LEU A 271 11.59 -10.98 -2.79
C LEU A 271 12.56 -11.74 -1.86
N PRO A 272 13.87 -11.90 -2.16
CA PRO A 272 14.82 -12.52 -1.24
C PRO A 272 14.95 -11.84 0.13
N LEU A 273 14.40 -10.63 0.28
CA LEU A 273 14.49 -9.83 1.50
C LEU A 273 13.21 -9.82 2.32
N VAL A 274 12.08 -9.99 1.64
CA VAL A 274 10.76 -9.87 2.23
C VAL A 274 10.03 -11.19 2.32
N ALA A 275 10.56 -12.26 1.70
CA ALA A 275 10.01 -13.60 1.84
C ALA A 275 9.92 -13.99 3.33
N GLU A 276 8.84 -14.69 3.69
CA GLU A 276 8.48 -15.12 5.04
C GLU A 276 8.17 -14.01 6.06
N MET A 277 8.27 -12.75 5.66
CA MET A 277 7.80 -11.64 6.49
C MET A 277 6.28 -11.67 6.61
N ASP A 278 5.79 -11.23 7.77
CA ASP A 278 4.37 -11.08 8.05
C ASP A 278 3.77 -9.97 7.17
N VAL A 279 2.82 -10.33 6.30
CA VAL A 279 2.24 -9.42 5.32
C VAL A 279 1.51 -8.24 5.97
N PRO A 280 0.71 -8.40 7.05
CA PRO A 280 0.17 -7.28 7.82
C PRO A 280 1.22 -6.22 8.21
N ALA A 281 2.40 -6.64 8.68
CA ALA A 281 3.48 -5.73 9.08
C ALA A 281 4.25 -5.14 7.88
N LEU A 282 4.42 -5.94 6.83
CA LEU A 282 5.19 -5.58 5.63
C LEU A 282 4.40 -4.64 4.70
N CYS A 283 3.11 -4.90 4.54
CA CYS A 283 2.25 -4.28 3.54
C CYS A 283 2.25 -2.73 3.60
N PRO A 284 2.18 -2.09 4.78
CA PRO A 284 2.23 -0.62 4.85
C PRO A 284 3.50 -0.01 4.27
N THR A 285 4.63 -0.65 4.49
CA THR A 285 5.92 -0.14 4.01
C THR A 285 6.07 -0.33 2.50
N LEU A 286 5.68 -1.50 1.98
CA LEU A 286 5.70 -1.76 0.54
C LEU A 286 4.74 -0.85 -0.22
N ILE A 287 3.52 -0.67 0.30
CA ILE A 287 2.56 0.26 -0.28
C ILE A 287 3.13 1.69 -0.27
N ALA A 288 3.68 2.14 0.86
CA ALA A 288 4.28 3.47 0.93
C ALA A 288 5.42 3.67 -0.08
N GLY A 289 6.28 2.66 -0.25
CA GLY A 289 7.38 2.70 -1.21
C GLY A 289 6.93 2.74 -2.67
N VAL A 290 5.87 2.00 -3.01
CA VAL A 290 5.36 1.93 -4.40
C VAL A 290 4.42 3.10 -4.72
N TRP A 291 3.49 3.42 -3.82
CA TRP A 291 2.44 4.43 -4.07
C TRP A 291 2.85 5.83 -3.63
N GLY A 292 3.91 5.94 -2.83
CA GLY A 292 4.42 7.19 -2.29
C GLY A 292 3.68 7.68 -1.06
N PHE A 293 2.63 7.01 -0.56
CA PHE A 293 1.94 7.36 0.68
C PHE A 293 1.61 6.10 1.47
N PRO A 294 1.58 6.18 2.81
CA PRO A 294 1.19 5.05 3.64
C PRO A 294 -0.28 4.69 3.38
N PRO A 295 -0.63 3.39 3.40
CA PRO A 295 -2.01 2.98 3.21
C PRO A 295 -2.91 3.54 4.31
N VAL A 296 -4.15 3.83 3.95
CA VAL A 296 -5.21 4.08 4.93
C VAL A 296 -6.02 2.79 5.05
N CYS A 297 -6.03 2.18 6.23
CA CYS A 297 -6.75 0.93 6.45
C CYS A 297 -8.03 1.20 7.23
N PHE A 298 -9.11 0.50 6.86
CA PHE A 298 -10.28 0.42 7.72
C PHE A 298 -9.92 -0.38 8.98
N SER A 299 -10.03 0.24 10.16
CA SER A 299 -10.01 -0.48 11.43
C SER A 299 -11.45 -0.69 11.89
N PRO A 300 -11.88 -1.95 12.14
CA PRO A 300 -13.18 -2.22 12.74
C PRO A 300 -13.23 -1.79 14.21
N ASP A 301 -12.09 -1.82 14.90
CA ASP A 301 -11.95 -1.30 16.26
C ASP A 301 -11.58 0.18 16.19
N GLN A 302 -12.59 1.04 16.37
CA GLN A 302 -12.46 2.51 16.31
C GLN A 302 -12.49 3.17 17.69
N SER A 303 -12.48 2.38 18.78
CA SER A 303 -12.63 2.92 20.14
C SER A 303 -11.64 4.05 20.43
N ASP A 304 -10.36 3.83 20.13
CA ASP A 304 -9.29 4.77 20.44
C ASP A 304 -9.41 6.07 19.65
N THR A 305 -9.82 5.97 18.38
CA THR A 305 -9.98 7.14 17.51
C THR A 305 -11.25 7.92 17.86
N VAL A 306 -12.32 7.23 18.28
CA VAL A 306 -13.55 7.87 18.78
C VAL A 306 -13.27 8.61 20.08
N GLU A 307 -12.57 7.99 21.03
CA GLU A 307 -12.16 8.65 22.29
C GLU A 307 -11.27 9.88 22.01
N LEU A 308 -10.34 9.76 21.06
CA LEU A 308 -9.50 10.87 20.61
C LEU A 308 -10.35 11.99 19.99
N ALA A 309 -11.33 11.65 19.15
CA ALA A 309 -12.23 12.61 18.53
C ALA A 309 -13.08 13.35 19.57
N GLU A 310 -13.66 12.64 20.54
CA GLU A 310 -14.42 13.25 21.64
C GLU A 310 -13.55 14.21 22.46
N ARG A 311 -12.32 13.81 22.79
CA ARG A 311 -11.36 14.66 23.49
C ARG A 311 -11.02 15.92 22.70
N ILE A 312 -10.71 15.78 21.41
CA ILE A 312 -10.41 16.93 20.53
C ILE A 312 -11.62 17.84 20.42
N SER A 313 -12.83 17.30 20.25
CA SER A 313 -14.06 18.08 20.17
C SER A 313 -14.27 18.96 21.39
N ALA A 314 -14.04 18.42 22.60
CA ALA A 314 -14.14 19.20 23.84
C ALA A 314 -13.07 20.31 23.92
N GLU A 315 -11.84 20.03 23.48
CA GLU A 315 -10.74 21.00 23.48
C GLU A 315 -10.92 22.13 22.47
N LEU A 316 -11.54 21.84 21.32
CA LEU A 316 -11.82 22.80 20.25
C LEU A 316 -12.81 23.90 20.69
N GLU A 317 -13.59 23.70 21.75
CA GLU A 317 -14.46 24.76 22.29
C GLU A 317 -13.67 25.94 22.87
N HIS A 318 -12.43 25.70 23.29
CA HIS A 318 -11.66 26.65 24.10
C HIS A 318 -10.26 26.92 23.57
N SER A 319 -9.69 26.01 22.79
CA SER A 319 -8.29 26.06 22.39
C SER A 319 -8.07 25.60 20.96
N THR A 320 -6.95 26.03 20.39
CA THR A 320 -6.48 25.54 19.10
C THR A 320 -5.82 24.19 19.31
N VAL A 321 -6.19 23.21 18.48
CA VAL A 321 -5.60 21.88 18.47
C VAL A 321 -4.67 21.77 17.27
N VAL A 322 -3.52 21.15 17.45
CA VAL A 322 -2.56 20.88 16.38
C VAL A 322 -2.31 19.39 16.27
N LEU A 323 -2.48 18.87 15.06
CA LEU A 323 -2.18 17.50 14.71
C LEU A 323 -0.86 17.46 13.93
N SER A 324 0.12 16.70 14.40
CA SER A 324 1.30 16.32 13.62
C SER A 324 0.96 15.12 12.76
N VAL A 325 1.10 15.25 11.45
CA VAL A 325 0.70 14.21 10.50
C VAL A 325 1.91 13.38 10.12
N ASN A 326 1.87 12.09 10.44
CA ASN A 326 2.88 11.14 10.00
C ASN A 326 2.53 10.65 8.59
N SER A 327 2.90 11.42 7.57
CA SER A 327 2.58 11.09 6.17
C SER A 327 3.50 10.02 5.56
N GLY A 328 4.43 9.43 6.30
CA GLY A 328 5.42 8.45 5.82
C GLY A 328 6.48 9.01 4.85
N GLN A 329 6.24 10.18 4.25
CA GLN A 329 7.14 10.88 3.33
C GLN A 329 8.12 11.83 4.03
N SER A 330 8.05 11.96 5.36
CA SER A 330 8.89 12.89 6.10
C SER A 330 10.34 12.45 6.00
N SER A 331 11.18 13.32 5.45
CA SER A 331 12.62 13.12 5.49
C SER A 331 13.06 13.10 6.97
N PRO A 332 13.80 12.08 7.43
CA PRO A 332 14.25 12.00 8.82
C PRO A 332 15.06 13.24 9.24
N ASP A 333 15.67 13.95 8.28
CA ASP A 333 16.40 15.21 8.47
C ASP A 333 15.58 16.39 9.03
N LEU A 334 14.23 16.33 8.99
CA LEU A 334 13.36 17.42 9.46
C LEU A 334 12.56 17.07 10.72
N GLN A 335 12.58 15.80 11.15
CA GLN A 335 11.87 15.33 12.34
C GLN A 335 12.72 15.33 13.62
N THR A 336 14.04 15.41 13.50
CA THR A 336 14.97 15.53 14.64
C THR A 336 15.52 16.96 14.76
N PRO A 337 15.62 17.53 15.97
CA PRO A 337 16.38 18.75 16.18
C PRO A 337 17.86 18.40 15.96
N VAL A 338 18.41 18.74 14.79
CA VAL A 338 19.85 18.63 14.57
C VAL A 338 20.54 19.65 15.47
N SER A 339 21.15 19.13 16.54
CA SER A 339 21.96 19.91 17.46
C SER A 339 23.21 20.44 16.73
N THR A 340 23.33 21.76 16.75
CA THR A 340 24.59 22.54 16.76
C THR A 340 25.59 22.31 15.62
N ALA A 341 25.44 23.07 14.53
CA ALA A 341 26.43 24.05 14.02
C ALA A 341 26.07 24.46 12.57
N GLY A 342 25.68 25.72 12.37
CA GLY A 342 25.44 26.30 11.03
C GLY A 342 23.98 26.36 10.59
N GLN A 343 23.05 26.72 11.48
CA GLN A 343 21.63 26.84 11.11
C GLN A 343 21.42 27.94 10.06
N THR A 344 20.70 27.59 9.00
CA THR A 344 20.12 28.57 8.08
C THR A 344 18.92 29.24 8.75
N ASN A 345 18.67 30.54 8.49
CA ASN A 345 17.53 31.29 9.07
C ASN A 345 16.17 30.58 8.94
N LEU A 346 16.02 29.72 7.92
CA LEU A 346 14.82 28.93 7.68
C LEU A 346 14.64 27.80 8.70
N GLN A 347 15.73 27.11 9.08
CA GLN A 347 15.70 26.06 10.10
C GLN A 347 15.32 26.64 11.47
N GLU A 348 15.89 27.78 11.85
CA GLU A 348 15.50 28.49 13.08
C GLU A 348 14.00 28.85 13.08
N ALA A 349 13.47 29.29 11.94
CA ALA A 349 12.07 29.66 11.84
C ALA A 349 11.14 28.43 11.96
N TRP A 350 11.53 27.29 11.39
CA TRP A 350 10.82 26.03 11.58
C TRP A 350 10.89 25.51 13.01
N GLN A 351 12.04 25.64 13.68
CA GLN A 351 12.17 25.32 15.09
C GLN A 351 11.25 26.17 15.94
N ARG A 352 11.23 27.50 15.73
CA ARG A 352 10.31 28.41 16.44
C ARG A 352 8.84 28.06 16.21
N LEU A 353 8.48 27.60 15.00
CA LEU A 353 7.13 27.13 14.73
C LEU A 353 6.83 25.85 15.52
N HIS A 354 7.75 24.89 15.53
CA HIS A 354 7.60 23.65 16.29
C HIS A 354 7.44 23.95 17.80
N ASP A 355 8.28 24.82 18.37
CA ASP A 355 8.19 25.21 19.78
C ASP A 355 6.84 25.85 20.12
N LEU A 356 6.26 26.64 19.21
CA LEU A 356 4.93 27.22 19.38
C LEU A 356 3.80 26.18 19.24
N VAL A 357 3.97 25.22 18.33
CA VAL A 357 3.02 24.11 18.15
C VAL A 357 2.97 23.25 19.42
N GLN A 358 4.12 22.95 20.03
CA GLN A 358 4.21 22.17 21.27
C GLN A 358 3.58 22.89 22.49
N GLN A 359 3.36 24.20 22.41
CA GLN A 359 2.63 24.96 23.44
C GLN A 359 1.10 24.83 23.32
N GLN A 360 0.59 24.30 22.20
CA GLN A 360 -0.84 24.07 21.98
C GLN A 360 -1.24 22.65 22.41
N ARG A 361 -2.53 22.32 22.28
CA ARG A 361 -2.99 20.93 22.39
C ARG A 361 -2.47 20.14 21.19
N PHE A 362 -1.48 19.29 21.43
CA PHE A 362 -0.71 18.62 20.39
C PHE A 362 -0.97 17.12 20.38
N TYR A 363 -1.29 16.57 19.20
CA TYR A 363 -1.45 15.14 18.98
C TYR A 363 -0.66 14.69 17.76
N SER A 364 -0.08 13.49 17.82
CA SER A 364 0.53 12.84 16.66
C SER A 364 -0.48 11.86 16.07
N VAL A 365 -0.71 11.94 14.76
CA VAL A 365 -1.70 11.10 14.07
C VAL A 365 -1.14 10.58 12.75
N ASP A 366 -1.51 9.36 12.38
CA ASP A 366 -1.29 8.83 11.03
C ASP A 366 -2.42 9.26 10.06
N LEU A 367 -2.31 8.86 8.79
CA LEU A 367 -3.33 9.19 7.78
C LEU A 367 -4.69 8.52 8.06
N SER A 368 -4.72 7.34 8.67
CA SER A 368 -5.95 6.62 8.99
C SER A 368 -6.71 7.34 10.10
N GLN A 369 -6.02 7.69 11.17
CA GLN A 369 -6.52 8.51 12.27
C GLN A 369 -6.94 9.89 11.77
N LEU A 370 -6.14 10.54 10.92
CA LEU A 370 -6.50 11.84 10.35
C LEU A 370 -7.80 11.78 9.55
N SER A 371 -7.98 10.74 8.72
CA SER A 371 -9.22 10.52 7.97
C SER A 371 -10.41 10.36 8.90
N GLN A 372 -10.31 9.47 9.89
CA GLN A 372 -11.39 9.21 10.85
C GLN A 372 -11.71 10.45 11.69
N LEU A 373 -10.71 11.19 12.15
CA LEU A 373 -10.90 12.45 12.88
C LEU A 373 -11.60 13.50 12.02
N THR A 374 -11.19 13.64 10.76
CA THR A 374 -11.83 14.57 9.80
C THR A 374 -13.32 14.23 9.64
N HIS A 375 -13.64 12.95 9.54
CA HIS A 375 -15.01 12.45 9.47
C HIS A 375 -15.80 12.71 10.76
N HIS A 376 -15.31 12.25 11.93
CA HIS A 376 -16.00 12.34 13.21
C HIS A 376 -16.20 13.78 13.70
N LEU A 377 -15.24 14.66 13.47
CA LEU A 377 -15.29 16.06 13.87
C LEU A 377 -16.00 16.95 12.84
N ASP A 378 -16.41 16.39 11.70
CA ASP A 378 -17.04 17.12 10.59
C ASP A 378 -16.16 18.32 10.15
N LEU A 379 -14.86 18.05 9.98
CA LEU A 379 -13.89 19.03 9.50
C LEU A 379 -13.99 19.16 7.98
N LYS A 380 -13.55 20.30 7.43
CA LYS A 380 -13.34 20.36 5.99
C LYS A 380 -12.27 19.34 5.57
N PRO A 381 -12.46 18.64 4.43
CA PRO A 381 -11.50 17.69 3.92
C PRO A 381 -10.09 18.29 3.81
N ILE A 382 -9.11 17.56 4.29
CA ILE A 382 -7.71 17.94 4.32
C ILE A 382 -7.07 17.36 3.06
N ASN A 383 -6.31 18.13 2.30
CA ASN A 383 -5.61 17.58 1.14
C ASN A 383 -4.19 17.16 1.55
N VAL A 384 -3.89 15.87 1.62
CA VAL A 384 -2.53 15.37 1.91
C VAL A 384 -1.74 15.07 0.64
N LEU A 385 -2.37 15.14 -0.54
CA LEU A 385 -1.67 14.99 -1.82
C LEU A 385 -0.71 16.17 -2.05
N GLY A 386 0.42 15.90 -2.71
CA GLY A 386 1.44 16.91 -3.02
C GLY A 386 2.56 16.95 -1.97
N PRO A 387 3.11 18.14 -1.66
CA PRO A 387 4.22 18.25 -0.70
C PRO A 387 3.83 17.75 0.70
N PRO A 388 4.77 17.15 1.46
CA PRO A 388 4.50 16.59 2.77
C PRO A 388 3.81 17.57 3.71
N VAL A 389 2.71 17.10 4.31
CA VAL A 389 1.99 17.82 5.37
C VAL A 389 2.68 17.55 6.69
N ARG A 390 3.10 18.61 7.38
CA ARG A 390 3.77 18.51 8.69
C ARG A 390 2.78 18.66 9.84
N TYR A 391 1.92 19.69 9.76
CA TYR A 391 0.91 19.95 10.78
C TYR A 391 -0.45 20.26 10.16
N VAL A 392 -1.51 19.94 10.88
CA VAL A 392 -2.87 20.42 10.65
C VAL A 392 -3.28 21.19 11.90
N ILE A 393 -3.51 22.49 11.76
CA ILE A 393 -3.92 23.37 12.85
C ILE A 393 -5.43 23.55 12.78
N ILE A 394 -6.16 23.16 13.82
CA ILE A 394 -7.61 23.30 13.92
C ILE A 394 -7.90 24.44 14.91
N PRO A 395 -8.32 25.63 14.44
CA PRO A 395 -8.54 26.77 15.32
C PRO A 395 -9.73 26.56 16.26
N ALA A 396 -9.68 27.16 17.45
CA ALA A 396 -10.78 27.10 18.41
C ALA A 396 -12.11 27.55 17.77
N LYS A 397 -13.18 26.78 17.99
CA LYS A 397 -14.54 26.99 17.47
C LYS A 397 -14.66 27.05 15.95
N ASN A 398 -13.62 26.64 15.22
CA ASN A 398 -13.62 26.64 13.76
C ASN A 398 -13.26 25.25 13.24
N ARG A 399 -14.12 24.68 12.40
CA ARG A 399 -13.93 23.37 11.75
C ARG A 399 -13.17 23.46 10.43
N ASP A 400 -12.51 24.60 10.17
CA ASP A 400 -11.71 24.86 8.98
C ASP A 400 -10.21 24.67 9.28
N PRO A 401 -9.65 23.48 9.06
CA PRO A 401 -8.25 23.19 9.36
C PRO A 401 -7.30 23.98 8.44
N VAL A 402 -6.22 24.48 9.04
CA VAL A 402 -5.10 25.11 8.33
C VAL A 402 -3.97 24.10 8.18
N ILE A 403 -3.67 23.76 6.93
CA ILE A 403 -2.63 22.78 6.57
C ILE A 403 -1.26 23.48 6.51
N VAL A 404 -0.26 22.91 7.17
CA VAL A 404 1.13 23.37 7.16
C VAL A 404 1.97 22.36 6.39
N ARG A 405 2.52 22.75 5.23
CA ARG A 405 3.40 21.90 4.43
C ARG A 405 4.87 22.26 4.61
N GLU A 406 5.75 21.28 4.43
CA GLU A 406 7.20 21.47 4.58
C GLU A 406 7.80 22.49 3.58
N THR A 407 7.17 22.65 2.41
CA THR A 407 7.61 23.60 1.37
C THR A 407 7.21 25.06 1.65
N GLU A 408 6.43 25.31 2.69
CA GLU A 408 5.87 26.65 2.97
C GLU A 408 6.71 27.43 3.99
N LEU A 409 6.63 28.75 3.96
CA LEU A 409 7.38 29.58 4.91
C LEU A 409 6.70 29.56 6.30
N PRO A 410 7.42 29.17 7.37
CA PRO A 410 6.84 28.98 8.71
C PRO A 410 6.31 30.28 9.35
N GLY A 411 6.80 31.45 8.91
CA GLY A 411 6.48 32.75 9.51
C GLY A 411 4.98 33.09 9.54
N ARG A 412 4.21 32.68 8.53
CA ARG A 412 2.75 32.92 8.50
C ARG A 412 2.02 32.13 9.59
N PHE A 413 2.49 30.91 9.87
CA PHE A 413 1.90 30.02 10.85
C PHE A 413 2.30 30.39 12.27
N ILE A 414 3.53 30.87 12.46
CA ILE A 414 3.98 31.48 13.72
C ILE A 414 3.05 32.65 14.10
N ALA A 415 2.75 33.53 13.13
CA ALA A 415 1.87 34.66 13.36
C ALA A 415 0.43 34.23 13.68
N LEU A 416 -0.05 33.14 13.05
CA LEU A 416 -1.36 32.56 13.32
C LEU A 416 -1.44 32.00 14.75
N LEU A 417 -0.48 31.15 15.15
CA LEU A 417 -0.47 30.51 16.48
C LEU A 417 -0.31 31.51 17.63
N ARG A 418 0.42 32.61 17.41
CA ARG A 418 0.53 33.69 18.41
C ARG A 418 -0.75 34.49 18.61
N ARG A 419 -1.65 34.50 17.62
CA ARG A 419 -2.95 35.19 17.72
C ARG A 419 -4.02 34.32 18.37
N SER A 420 -3.81 33.01 18.39
CA SER A 420 -4.71 32.03 19.00
C SER A 420 -4.35 31.67 20.44
N GLN A 421 -3.22 32.18 20.96
CA GLN A 421 -2.92 32.29 22.39
C GLN A 421 -3.68 33.46 22.99
#